data_AF-A0A2N1M5S7-F1
#
_entry.id   AF-A0A2N1M5S7-F1
#
_cell.length_a   1.000
_cell.length_b   1.000
_cell.length_c   1.000
_cell.angle_alpha   90.00
_cell.angle_beta   90.00
_cell.angle_gamma   90.00
#
_symmetry.space_group_name_H-M   'P 1'
#
loop_
_entity.id
_entity.type
_entity.pdbx_description
1 polymer ?
#
loop_
_entity_poly.entity_id
_entity_poly.type
_entity_poly.pdbx_seq_one_letter_code
_entity_poly.pdbx_strand_id
1 'polypeptide(L)' 'VQPNNQEKEEIEEEPLPTITHNEVIECYDKVILYLQRQEKNYSSNDEDIKFIKKLKKEALRERFCSTKQINLDNFVNVIE' A
#
# COMPACT_ATOMS: atom_id res chain seq x y z
N VAL A 1 -9.53 49.46 15.19
CA VAL A 1 -9.91 48.09 14.77
C VAL A 1 -8.62 47.30 14.63
N GLN A 2 -8.30 46.46 15.61
CA GLN A 2 -7.11 45.60 15.55
C GLN A 2 -7.37 44.44 14.58
N PRO A 3 -6.40 44.02 13.75
CA PRO A 3 -6.54 42.81 12.97
C PRO A 3 -6.43 41.62 13.93
N ASN A 4 -7.48 40.80 13.91
CA ASN A 4 -7.54 39.54 14.64
C ASN A 4 -6.55 38.57 13.98
N ASN A 5 -5.35 38.45 14.53
CA ASN A 5 -4.40 37.40 14.17
C ASN A 5 -4.89 36.08 14.80
N GLN A 6 -5.92 35.48 14.19
CA GLN A 6 -6.14 34.06 14.39
C GLN A 6 -5.05 33.36 13.58
N GLU A 7 -3.93 33.09 14.25
CA GLU A 7 -3.04 31.98 13.90
C GLU A 7 -3.95 30.78 13.66
N LYS A 8 -4.08 30.42 12.39
CA LYS A 8 -4.71 29.18 11.98
C LYS A 8 -3.81 28.11 12.57
N GLU A 9 -4.22 27.46 13.64
CA GLU A 9 -3.56 26.24 14.12
C GLU A 9 -3.57 25.26 12.94
N GLU A 10 -2.46 25.22 12.20
CA GLU A 10 -2.13 24.10 11.34
C GLU A 10 -2.01 22.93 12.29
N ILE A 11 -3.06 22.10 12.32
CA ILE A 11 -2.98 20.78 12.92
C ILE A 11 -1.87 20.08 12.13
N GLU A 12 -0.69 19.97 12.72
CA GLU A 12 0.43 19.21 12.19
C GLU A 12 -0.02 17.74 12.18
N GLU A 13 -0.66 17.32 11.09
CA GLU A 13 -1.08 15.93 10.91
C GLU A 13 0.18 15.07 10.89
N GLU A 14 0.37 14.28 11.95
CA GLU A 14 1.49 13.36 12.07
C GLU A 14 1.47 12.43 10.83
N PRO A 15 2.55 12.38 10.04
CA PRO A 15 2.54 11.65 8.79
C PRO A 15 2.27 10.19 9.07
N LEU A 16 1.30 9.61 8.36
CA LEU A 16 0.99 8.20 8.47
C LEU A 16 2.27 7.37 8.25
N PRO A 17 2.45 6.26 9.01
CA PRO A 17 3.61 5.42 8.84
C PRO A 17 3.73 4.99 7.39
N THR A 18 4.89 5.27 6.80
CA THR A 18 5.17 4.92 5.41
C THR A 18 5.26 3.40 5.31
N ILE A 19 4.38 2.79 4.52
CA ILE A 19 4.41 1.36 4.24
C ILE A 19 5.10 1.11 2.91
N THR A 20 6.00 0.13 2.87
CA THR A 20 6.69 -0.28 1.65
C THR A 20 5.84 -1.26 0.84
N HIS A 21 6.10 -1.32 -0.47
CA HIS A 21 5.46 -2.31 -1.36
C HIS A 21 5.67 -3.76 -0.88
N ASN A 22 6.83 -4.06 -0.27
CA ASN A 22 7.12 -5.39 0.26
C ASN A 22 6.22 -5.73 1.45
N GLU A 23 6.08 -4.80 2.39
CA GLU A 23 5.22 -4.97 3.57
C GLU A 23 3.75 -5.18 3.16
N VAL A 24 3.28 -4.45 2.14
CA VAL A 24 1.93 -4.67 1.59
C VAL A 24 1.76 -6.09 1.03
N ILE A 25 2.75 -6.58 0.27
CA ILE A 25 2.71 -7.94 -0.30
C ILE A 25 2.69 -8.99 0.82
N GLU A 26 3.53 -8.82 1.85
CA GLU A 26 3.57 -9.71 3.02
C GLU A 26 2.26 -9.69 3.82
N CYS A 27 1.62 -8.54 3.95
CA CYS A 27 0.31 -8.42 4.60
C CYS A 27 -0.75 -9.24 3.87
N TYR A 28 -0.79 -9.22 2.53
CA TYR A 28 -1.71 -10.07 1.77
C TYR A 28 -1.44 -11.56 2.00
N ASP A 29 -0.18 -11.99 2.10
CA ASP A 29 0.16 -13.38 2.43
C ASP A 29 -0.32 -13.80 3.82
N LYS A 30 -0.17 -12.92 4.82
CA LYS A 30 -0.66 -13.16 6.18
C LYS A 30 -2.19 -13.29 6.22
N VAL A 31 -2.91 -12.43 5.50
CA VAL A 31 -4.38 -12.47 5.41
C VAL A 31 -4.86 -13.76 4.73
N ILE A 32 -4.23 -14.15 3.61
CA ILE A 32 -4.56 -15.43 2.94
C ILE A 32 -4.36 -16.60 3.89
N LEU A 33 -3.22 -16.67 4.57
CA LEU A 33 -2.92 -17.74 5.52
C LEU A 33 -3.93 -17.78 6.68
N TYR A 34 -4.33 -16.61 7.18
CA TYR A 34 -5.34 -16.48 8.22
C TYR A 34 -6.70 -17.02 7.76
N LEU A 35 -7.17 -16.61 6.57
CA LEU A 35 -8.44 -17.06 6.01
C LEU A 35 -8.47 -18.57 5.73
N GLN A 36 -7.36 -19.13 5.24
CA GLN A 36 -7.22 -20.57 5.03
C GLN A 36 -7.28 -21.37 6.35
N ARG A 37 -6.73 -20.83 7.44
CA ARG A 37 -6.79 -21.48 8.76
C ARG A 37 -8.20 -21.44 9.36
N GLN A 38 -9.01 -20.45 9.00
CA GLN A 38 -10.37 -20.29 9.48
C GLN A 38 -11.40 -21.24 8.86
N GLU A 39 -11.10 -21.90 7.74
CA GLU A 39 -12.02 -22.88 7.11
C GLU A 39 -12.44 -24.02 8.05
N LYS A 40 -11.68 -24.28 9.13
CA LYS A 40 -12.08 -25.26 10.14
C LYS A 40 -13.26 -24.80 11.02
N ASN A 41 -13.55 -23.50 11.08
CA ASN A 41 -14.51 -22.90 12.02
C ASN A 41 -15.70 -22.18 11.35
N TYR A 42 -15.61 -21.80 10.07
CA TYR A 42 -16.65 -21.07 9.32
C TYR A 42 -16.82 -21.65 7.91
N SER A 43 -17.86 -21.20 7.19
CA SER A 43 -18.02 -21.51 5.76
C SER A 43 -16.77 -21.12 4.97
N SER A 44 -16.47 -21.85 3.89
CA SER A 44 -15.28 -21.63 3.06
C SER A 44 -15.08 -20.14 2.73
N ASN A 45 -13.85 -19.66 2.97
CA ASN A 45 -13.40 -18.30 2.64
C ASN A 45 -12.87 -18.20 1.20
N ASP A 46 -13.27 -19.10 0.30
CA ASP A 46 -12.69 -19.20 -1.04
C ASP A 46 -12.84 -17.93 -1.88
N GLU A 47 -13.99 -17.26 -1.82
CA GLU A 47 -14.20 -15.99 -2.56
C GLU A 47 -13.31 -14.87 -2.02
N ASP A 48 -13.21 -14.74 -0.70
CA ASP A 48 -12.35 -13.74 -0.05
C ASP A 48 -10.88 -13.99 -0.38
N ILE A 49 -10.43 -15.25 -0.26
CA ILE A 49 -9.07 -15.65 -0.62
C ILE A 49 -8.79 -15.34 -2.10
N LYS A 50 -9.75 -15.60 -2.99
CA LYS A 50 -9.63 -15.29 -4.42
C LYS A 50 -9.52 -13.79 -4.67
N PHE A 51 -10.32 -12.98 -3.96
CA PHE A 51 -10.28 -11.53 -4.05
C PHE A 51 -8.94 -10.97 -3.55
N ILE A 52 -8.48 -11.41 -2.38
CA ILE A 52 -7.19 -10.99 -1.82
C ILE A 52 -6.01 -11.37 -2.74
N LYS A 53 -6.04 -12.56 -3.35
CA LYS A 53 -5.04 -12.96 -4.36
C LYS A 53 -5.02 -12.04 -5.57
N LYS A 54 -6.18 -11.52 -6.01
CA LYS A 54 -6.25 -10.55 -7.10
C LYS A 54 -5.59 -9.22 -6.70
N LEU A 55 -5.89 -8.72 -5.50
CA LEU A 55 -5.26 -7.51 -4.96
C LEU A 55 -3.74 -7.66 -4.84
N LYS A 56 -3.25 -8.79 -4.34
CA LYS A 56 -1.81 -9.09 -4.28
C LYS A 56 -1.16 -9.04 -5.66
N LYS A 57 -1.81 -9.62 -6.68
CA LYS A 57 -1.33 -9.60 -8.06
C LYS A 57 -1.26 -8.18 -8.62
N GLU A 58 -2.23 -7.34 -8.31
CA GLU A 58 -2.22 -5.93 -8.71
C GLU A 58 -1.11 -5.15 -8.02
N ALA A 59 -0.92 -5.31 -6.70
CA ALA A 59 0.18 -4.68 -5.96
C ALA A 59 1.57 -5.08 -6.51
N LEU A 60 1.74 -6.34 -6.89
CA LEU A 60 2.97 -6.81 -7.55
C LEU A 60 3.20 -6.15 -8.91
N ARG A 61 2.14 -5.93 -9.69
CA ARG A 61 2.22 -5.24 -10.99
C ARG A 61 2.62 -3.78 -10.80
N GLU A 62 1.98 -3.08 -9.86
CA GLU A 62 2.29 -1.68 -9.56
C GLU A 62 3.74 -1.52 -9.09
N ARG A 63 4.21 -2.39 -8.17
CA ARG A 63 5.62 -2.41 -7.75
C ARG A 63 6.58 -2.59 -8.94
N PHE A 64 6.27 -3.51 -9.85
CA PHE A 64 7.09 -3.76 -11.04
C PHE A 64 7.13 -2.55 -11.98
N CYS A 65 5.97 -1.93 -12.25
CA CYS A 65 5.88 -0.71 -13.07
C CYS A 65 6.62 0.46 -12.43
N SER A 66 6.44 0.69 -11.13
CA SER A 66 7.14 1.75 -10.38
C SER A 66 8.66 1.56 -10.43
N THR A 67 9.15 0.32 -10.24
CA THR A 67 10.59 0.03 -10.34
C THR A 67 11.14 0.30 -11.74
N LYS A 68 10.38 -0.04 -12.79
CA LYS A 68 10.76 0.28 -14.18
C LYS A 68 10.77 1.78 -14.47
N GLN A 69 9.80 2.52 -13.92
CA GLN A 69 9.74 3.97 -14.06
C GLN A 69 10.98 4.63 -13.44
N ILE A 70 11.31 4.26 -12.20
CA ILE A 70 12.52 4.73 -11.51
C ILE A 70 13.79 4.44 -12.33
N ASN A 71 13.89 3.22 -12.91
CA ASN A 71 15.04 2.87 -13.74
C ASN A 71 15.13 3.69 -15.03
N LEU A 72 14.00 4.02 -15.66
CA LEU A 72 13.97 4.86 -16.86
C LEU A 72 14.34 6.30 -16.53
N ASP A 73 13.77 6.86 -15.47
CA ASP A 73 14.05 8.23 -15.02
C ASP A 73 15.54 8.39 -14.68
N ASN A 74 16.12 7.40 -13.98
CA ASN A 74 17.56 7.37 -13.70
C ASN A 74 18.41 7.31 -14.98
N PHE A 75 17.98 6.58 -16.01
CA PHE A 75 18.70 6.50 -17.28
C PHE A 75 18.67 7.83 -18.06
N VAL A 76 17.52 8.51 -18.09
CA VAL A 76 17.39 9.83 -18.73
C VAL A 76 18.27 10.86 -18.03
N ASN A 77 18.25 10.88 -16.70
CA ASN A 77 19.08 11.80 -15.89
C ASN A 77 20.60 11.58 -16.04
N VAL A 78 21.06 10.44 -16.56
CA VAL A 78 22.49 10.16 -16.82
C VAL A 78 22.94 10.71 -18.18
N ILE A 79 22.00 10.95 -19.10
CA ILE A 79 22.30 11.40 -20.47
C ILE A 79 22.21 12.94 -20.59
N GLU A 80 21.44 13.60 -19.74
CA GLU A 80 21.45 15.08 -19.57
C GLU A 80 22.69 15.58 -18.82
#